data_AF-A0A3D5UX34-F1
#
_entry.id   AF-A0A3D5UX34-F1
#
_cell.length_a   1.000
_cell.length_b   1.000
_cell.length_c   1.000
_cell.angle_alpha   90.00
_cell.angle_beta   90.00
_cell.angle_gamma   90.00
#
_symmetry.space_group_name_H-M   'P 1'
#
loop_
_entity.id
_entity.type
_entity.pdbx_description
1 polymer ?
#
loop_
_entity_poly.entity_id
_entity_poly.type
_entity_poly.pdbx_seq_one_letter_code
_entity_poly.pdbx_strand_id
1 'polypeptide(L)'
;PLDPGFYETETGEHPRIAVKSGQAWPMPATRLAGIEIGFTAGYGAVADVPMPLRQAMLMLAAHWFEHREPVGDGANLPRTVSALVKPFRRMRL
;
A
#
# COMPACT_ATOMS: atom_id res chain seq x y z
N PRO A 1 0.87 -21.77 -13.36
CA PRO A 1 1.34 -20.36 -13.23
C PRO A 1 1.63 -19.80 -14.62
N LEU A 2 1.20 -18.56 -14.89
CA LEU A 2 1.53 -17.87 -16.14
C LEU A 2 2.99 -17.42 -16.09
N ASP A 3 3.68 -17.41 -17.23
CA ASP A 3 5.07 -16.96 -17.31
C ASP A 3 5.13 -15.43 -17.10
N PRO A 4 5.89 -14.92 -16.09
CA PRO A 4 6.08 -13.49 -15.89
C PRO A 4 6.64 -12.76 -17.12
N GLY A 5 7.32 -13.47 -18.02
CA GLY A 5 7.85 -12.95 -19.28
C GLY A 5 6.79 -12.36 -20.23
N PHE A 6 5.51 -12.67 -20.06
CA PHE A 6 4.39 -12.11 -20.84
C PHE A 6 3.99 -10.69 -20.41
N TYR A 7 4.42 -10.26 -19.23
CA TYR A 7 3.99 -9.00 -18.63
C TYR A 7 5.14 -8.01 -18.54
N GLU A 8 4.78 -6.74 -18.60
CA GLU A 8 5.63 -5.62 -18.21
C GLU A 8 5.03 -4.98 -16.96
N THR A 9 5.91 -4.56 -16.05
CA THR A 9 5.52 -3.94 -14.78
C THR A 9 6.18 -2.57 -14.66
N GLU A 10 5.37 -1.60 -14.26
CA GLU A 10 5.83 -0.32 -13.76
C GLU A 10 5.81 -0.43 -12.23
N THR A 11 6.93 -0.14 -11.56
CA THR A 11 7.03 -0.11 -10.10
C THR A 11 7.18 1.34 -9.62
N GLY A 12 6.81 1.60 -8.36
CA GLY A 12 6.86 2.95 -7.77
C GLY A 12 5.56 3.32 -7.06
N GLU A 13 5.28 4.62 -6.94
CA GLU A 13 4.07 5.12 -6.26
C GLU A 13 2.77 4.71 -6.98
N HIS A 14 2.85 4.54 -8.30
CA HIS A 14 1.77 4.12 -9.19
C HIS A 14 2.13 2.84 -9.94
N PRO A 15 2.21 1.68 -9.25
CA PRO A 15 2.60 0.46 -9.90
C PRO A 15 1.50 -0.02 -10.85
N ARG A 16 1.90 -0.51 -12.02
CA ARG A 16 1.01 -1.01 -13.08
C ARG A 16 1.56 -2.32 -13.61
N ILE A 17 0.66 -3.14 -14.16
CA ILE A 17 1.01 -4.33 -14.93
C ILE A 17 0.25 -4.28 -16.25
N ALA A 18 0.95 -4.58 -17.34
CA ALA A 18 0.39 -4.71 -18.68
C ALA A 18 0.92 -5.97 -19.35
N VAL A 19 0.19 -6.46 -20.34
CA VAL A 19 0.73 -7.47 -21.27
C VAL A 19 1.70 -6.78 -22.22
N LYS A 20 2.83 -7.42 -22.52
CA LYS A 20 3.79 -6.89 -23.48
C LYS A 20 3.16 -6.73 -24.86
N SER A 21 3.71 -5.82 -25.66
CA SER A 21 3.28 -5.62 -27.04
C SER A 21 3.22 -6.94 -27.83
N GLY A 22 2.11 -7.16 -28.54
CA GLY A 22 1.85 -8.40 -29.28
C GLY A 22 1.34 -9.58 -28.46
N GLN A 23 1.19 -9.43 -27.13
CA GLN A 23 0.58 -10.44 -26.25
C GLN A 23 -0.85 -10.05 -25.90
N ALA A 24 -1.66 -11.05 -25.49
CA ALA A 24 -3.02 -10.86 -25.03
C ALA A 24 -3.14 -11.20 -23.54
N TRP A 25 -4.11 -10.58 -22.86
CA TRP A 25 -4.45 -10.99 -21.50
C TRP A 25 -4.95 -12.44 -21.51
N PRO A 26 -4.54 -13.26 -20.51
CA PRO A 26 -5.05 -14.61 -20.37
C PRO A 26 -6.56 -14.59 -20.13
N MET A 27 -7.25 -15.60 -20.60
CA MET A 27 -8.63 -15.83 -20.16
C MET A 27 -8.64 -16.26 -18.68
N PRO A 28 -9.58 -15.75 -17.87
CA PRO A 28 -9.76 -16.22 -16.50
C PRO A 28 -9.92 -17.75 -16.45
N ALA A 29 -9.23 -18.41 -15.51
CA ALA A 29 -9.28 -19.87 -15.38
C ALA A 29 -10.68 -20.39 -14.98
N THR A 30 -11.46 -19.55 -14.32
CA THR A 30 -12.82 -19.83 -13.85
C THR A 30 -13.71 -18.60 -14.07
N ARG A 31 -15.04 -18.82 -14.05
CA ARG A 31 -16.03 -17.74 -14.17
C ARG A 31 -15.94 -16.69 -13.06
N LEU A 32 -15.56 -17.11 -11.85
CA LEU A 32 -15.47 -16.27 -10.66
C LEU A 32 -14.06 -16.39 -10.07
N ALA A 33 -13.44 -15.26 -9.74
CA ALA A 33 -12.09 -15.18 -9.17
C ALA A 33 -11.01 -15.93 -9.99
N GLY A 34 -11.14 -15.95 -11.33
CA GLY A 34 -10.25 -16.72 -12.21
C GLY A 34 -8.88 -16.10 -12.51
N ILE A 35 -8.53 -14.99 -11.85
CA ILE A 35 -7.24 -14.29 -11.99
C ILE A 35 -6.71 -13.98 -10.60
N GLU A 36 -5.48 -14.42 -10.33
CA GLU A 36 -4.70 -14.09 -9.14
C GLU A 36 -3.45 -13.31 -9.56
N ILE A 37 -3.15 -12.22 -8.84
CA ILE A 37 -1.94 -11.43 -9.03
C ILE A 37 -1.14 -11.48 -7.72
N GLY A 38 -0.16 -12.37 -7.67
CA GLY A 38 0.79 -12.44 -6.56
C GLY A 38 1.93 -11.44 -6.77
N PHE A 39 2.09 -10.49 -5.84
CA PHE A 39 3.22 -9.58 -5.83
C PHE A 39 3.60 -9.18 -4.41
N THR A 40 4.87 -8.81 -4.21
CA THR A 40 5.35 -8.26 -2.94
C THR A 40 5.33 -6.74 -3.00
N ALA A 41 4.64 -6.11 -2.05
CA ALA A 41 4.55 -4.65 -1.95
C ALA A 41 5.12 -4.15 -0.61
N GLY A 42 5.81 -3.02 -0.65
CA GLY A 42 6.37 -2.38 0.55
C GLY A 42 7.62 -1.57 0.23
N TYR A 43 8.13 -0.87 1.23
CA TYR A 43 9.39 -0.12 1.11
C TYR A 43 10.63 -1.02 1.12
N GLY A 44 10.52 -2.27 1.58
CA GLY A 44 11.65 -3.18 1.74
C GLY A 44 12.06 -3.30 3.21
N ALA A 45 13.34 -3.07 3.51
CA ALA A 45 13.85 -3.14 4.87
C ALA A 45 13.37 -1.95 5.71
N VAL A 46 13.51 -2.06 7.03
CA VAL A 46 13.13 -0.98 7.97
C VAL A 46 13.85 0.34 7.65
N ALA A 47 15.09 0.27 7.16
CA ALA A 47 15.87 1.43 6.76
C ALA A 47 15.26 2.18 5.57
N ASP A 48 14.59 1.47 4.65
CA ASP A 48 14.02 2.00 3.41
C ASP A 48 12.68 2.71 3.65
N VAL A 49 12.02 2.46 4.78
CA VAL A 49 10.79 3.16 5.16
C VAL A 49 11.10 4.64 5.41
N PRO A 50 10.39 5.61 4.79
CA PRO A 50 10.60 7.02 5.06
C PRO A 50 10.52 7.35 6.55
N MET A 51 11.52 8.11 7.05
CA MET A 51 11.59 8.50 8.46
C MET A 51 10.27 9.12 8.98
N PRO A 52 9.56 10.00 8.24
CA PRO A 52 8.29 10.55 8.71
C PRO A 52 7.23 9.49 9.01
N LEU A 53 7.16 8.41 8.21
CA LEU A 53 6.23 7.30 8.43
C LEU A 53 6.60 6.47 9.66
N ARG A 54 7.91 6.18 9.85
CA ARG A 54 8.37 5.51 11.07
C ARG A 54 8.03 6.31 12.31
N GLN A 55 8.24 7.62 12.27
CA GLN A 55 7.92 8.51 13.39
C GLN A 55 6.41 8.59 13.65
N ALA A 56 5.60 8.70 12.59
CA ALA A 56 4.14 8.70 12.71
C ALA A 56 3.63 7.43 13.40
N MET A 57 4.20 6.27 13.07
CA MET A 57 3.85 4.98 13.68
C MET A 57 4.19 4.96 15.18
N LEU A 58 5.39 5.40 15.56
CA LEU A 58 5.80 5.45 16.98
C LEU A 58 4.91 6.41 17.79
N MET A 59 4.63 7.60 17.25
CA MET A 59 3.75 8.58 17.90
C MET A 59 2.32 8.05 18.07
N LEU A 60 1.80 7.35 17.06
CA LEU A 60 0.47 6.76 17.13
C LEU A 60 0.39 5.64 18.17
N ALA A 61 1.40 4.76 18.20
CA ALA A 61 1.49 3.69 19.19
C ALA A 61 1.57 4.25 20.63
N ALA A 62 2.41 5.28 20.85
CA ALA A 62 2.51 5.95 22.13
C ALA A 62 1.18 6.59 22.55
N HIS A 63 0.51 7.29 21.62
CA HIS A 63 -0.78 7.92 21.88
C HIS A 63 -1.83 6.91 22.36
N TRP A 64 -1.98 5.77 21.67
CA TRP A 64 -2.94 4.74 22.09
C TRP A 64 -2.53 3.99 23.35
N PHE A 65 -1.23 3.84 23.60
CA PHE A 65 -0.76 3.25 24.85
C PHE A 65 -1.16 4.09 26.07
N GLU A 66 -1.05 5.42 25.95
CA GLU A 66 -1.42 6.39 26.97
C GLU A 66 -2.95 6.59 27.09
N HIS A 67 -3.67 6.57 25.96
CA HIS A 67 -5.11 6.85 25.89
C HIS A 67 -5.89 5.56 25.58
N ARG A 68 -6.20 4.79 26.63
CA ARG A 68 -6.83 3.46 26.52
C ARG A 68 -8.34 3.46 26.35
N GLU A 69 -8.98 4.62 26.59
CA GLU A 69 -10.42 4.79 26.39
C GLU A 69 -10.69 5.39 25.00
N PRO A 70 -11.70 4.89 24.27
CA PRO A 70 -12.09 5.52 23.01
C PRO A 70 -12.56 6.95 23.27
N VAL A 71 -11.83 7.92 22.72
CA VAL A 71 -12.18 9.34 22.82
C VAL A 71 -13.29 9.65 21.79
N GLY A 72 -14.56 9.46 22.16
CA GLY A 72 -15.74 9.82 21.34
C GLY A 72 -15.99 8.94 20.10
N ASP A 73 -16.88 9.40 19.21
CA ASP A 73 -17.40 8.67 18.02
C ASP A 73 -16.35 8.38 16.91
N GLY A 74 -15.06 8.52 17.20
CA GLY A 74 -13.97 8.17 16.30
C GLY A 74 -12.63 8.53 16.91
N ALA A 75 -11.63 7.65 16.76
CA ALA A 75 -10.27 7.90 17.25
C ALA A 75 -9.69 9.17 16.59
N ASN A 76 -9.70 10.30 17.32
CA ASN A 76 -9.08 11.54 16.85
C ASN A 76 -7.57 11.34 16.76
N LEU A 77 -7.07 11.19 15.54
CA LEU A 77 -5.64 11.04 15.29
C LEU A 77 -4.90 12.33 15.69
N PRO A 78 -3.77 12.25 16.44
CA PRO A 78 -2.97 13.43 16.73
C PRO A 78 -2.60 14.16 15.44
N ARG A 79 -2.77 15.49 15.41
CA ARG A 79 -2.55 16.30 14.19
C ARG A 79 -1.16 16.09 13.58
N THR A 80 -0.16 15.88 14.42
CA THR A 80 1.22 15.61 13.99
C THR A 80 1.32 14.30 13.20
N VAL A 81 0.62 13.24 13.62
CA VAL A 81 0.58 11.98 12.89
C VAL A 81 -0.10 12.20 11.53
N SER A 82 -1.24 12.90 11.50
CA SER A 82 -1.92 13.27 10.26
C SER A 82 -1.01 14.05 9.30
N ALA A 83 -0.21 14.99 9.81
CA ALA A 83 0.72 15.80 9.02
C ALA A 83 1.87 14.96 8.44
N LEU A 84 2.44 14.04 9.22
CA LEU A 84 3.54 13.17 8.79
C LEU A 84 3.11 12.16 7.72
N VAL A 85 1.87 11.65 7.80
CA VAL A 85 1.34 10.68 6.83
C VAL A 85 0.84 11.35 5.55
N LYS A 86 0.42 12.62 5.60
CA LYS A 86 -0.23 13.34 4.49
C LYS A 86 0.51 13.21 3.14
N PRO A 87 1.85 13.37 3.04
CA PRO A 87 2.55 13.28 1.75
C PRO A 87 2.50 11.89 1.11
N PHE A 88 2.26 10.84 1.90
CA PHE A 88 2.24 9.44 1.45
C PHE A 88 0.84 8.93 1.14
N ARG A 89 -0.20 9.77 1.29
CA ARG A 89 -1.57 9.40 0.91
C ARG A 89 -1.75 9.57 -0.59
N ARG A 90 -2.28 8.55 -1.24
CA ARG A 90 -2.72 8.64 -2.64
C ARG A 90 -3.85 9.65 -2.77
N MET A 91 -3.58 10.74 -3.47
CA MET A 91 -4.62 11.65 -3.96
C MET A 91 -5.25 11.02 -5.21
N ARG A 92 -6.58 11.01 -5.25
CA ARG A 92 -7.36 10.68 -6.44
C ARG A 92 -8.25 11.89 -6.70
N LEU A 93 -8.23 12.39 -7.94
CA LEU A 93 -9.10 13.48 -8.38
C LEU A 93 -10.47 12.93 -8.77
#